data_AF-A0A929X4A3-F1
#
_entry.id   AF-A0A929X4A3-F1
#
_cell.length_a   1.000
_cell.length_b   1.000
_cell.length_c   1.000
_cell.angle_alpha   90.00
_cell.angle_beta   90.00
_cell.angle_gamma   90.00
#
_symmetry.space_group_name_H-M   'P 1'
#
loop_
_entity.id
_entity.type
_entity.pdbx_description
1 polymer ?
#
loop_
_entity_poly.entity_id
_entity_poly.type
_entity_poly.pdbx_seq_one_letter_code
_entity_poly.pdbx_strand_id
1 'polypeptide(L)'
;MVKLEIINKKESLYYLKDSKNNNYEFSMEFYDIDESPKIGDYLELSAELLNPMYAGYSVLYTFGNLKNPCGRNTTNMNNIDIIKLIMKNKEIILKRLYG
;
A
#
# COMPACT_ATOMS: atom_id res chain seq x y z
N MET A 1 1.86 6.52 9.70
CA MET A 1 1.08 5.82 8.67
C MET A 1 -0.40 5.90 9.01
N VAL A 2 -1.28 5.84 8.02
CA VAL A 2 -2.74 5.81 8.17
C VAL A 2 -3.20 4.38 7.85
N LYS A 3 -3.93 3.77 8.78
CA LYS A 3 -4.52 2.45 8.60
C LYS A 3 -5.83 2.56 7.82
N LEU A 4 -5.93 1.76 6.77
CA LEU A 4 -7.02 1.76 5.82
C LEU A 4 -7.53 0.34 5.61
N GLU A 5 -8.85 0.16 5.66
CA GLU A 5 -9.52 -1.09 5.34
C GLU A 5 -9.77 -1.18 3.83
N ILE A 6 -9.51 -2.34 3.23
CA ILE A 6 -9.91 -2.63 1.86
C ILE A 6 -11.40 -2.97 1.85
N ILE A 7 -12.22 -2.02 1.40
CA ILE A 7 -13.68 -2.16 1.35
C ILE A 7 -14.16 -2.71 0.00
N ASN A 8 -13.38 -2.52 -1.07
CA ASN A 8 -13.66 -3.08 -2.38
C ASN A 8 -12.38 -3.16 -3.22
N LYS A 9 -12.38 -4.01 -4.25
CA LYS A 9 -11.25 -4.18 -5.19
C LYS A 9 -11.76 -4.50 -6.58
N LYS A 10 -11.19 -3.84 -7.60
CA LYS A 10 -11.39 -4.14 -9.02
C LYS A 10 -10.02 -4.19 -9.70
N GLU A 11 -9.55 -5.38 -10.05
CA GLU A 11 -8.19 -5.57 -10.60
C GLU A 11 -7.12 -4.96 -9.68
N SER A 12 -6.34 -4.00 -10.18
CA SER A 12 -5.32 -3.26 -9.44
C SER A 12 -5.89 -2.04 -8.70
N LEU A 13 -7.19 -1.74 -8.82
CA LEU A 13 -7.83 -0.61 -8.14
C LEU A 13 -8.41 -1.04 -6.79
N TYR A 14 -7.93 -0.41 -5.72
CA TYR A 14 -8.35 -0.65 -4.34
C TYR A 14 -9.13 0.54 -3.83
N TYR A 15 -10.31 0.25 -3.27
CA TYR A 15 -11.12 1.21 -2.54
C TYR A 15 -10.86 1.01 -1.05
N LEU A 16 -10.35 2.06 -0.42
CA LEU A 16 -9.82 2.04 0.92
C LEU A 16 -10.60 2.99 1.82
N LYS A 17 -10.73 2.64 3.11
CA LYS A 17 -11.47 3.44 4.07
C LYS A 17 -10.71 3.59 5.39
N ASP A 18 -10.61 4.81 5.92
CA ASP A 18 -10.02 5.05 7.25
C ASP A 18 -11.05 4.93 8.38
N SER A 19 -10.57 5.03 9.64
CA SER A 19 -11.43 5.01 10.83
C SER A 19 -12.36 6.22 10.98
N LYS A 20 -12.16 7.28 10.19
CA LYS A 20 -12.99 8.48 10.15
C LYS A 20 -14.02 8.43 9.01
N ASN A 21 -14.12 7.30 8.29
CA ASN A 21 -14.94 7.11 7.10
C ASN A 21 -14.54 7.93 5.87
N ASN A 22 -13.30 8.43 5.81
CA ASN A 22 -12.74 8.95 4.57
C ASN A 22 -12.47 7.81 3.61
N ASN A 23 -12.81 8.00 2.34
CA ASN A 23 -12.62 7.01 1.29
C ASN A 23 -11.47 7.44 0.39
N TYR A 24 -10.68 6.45 -0.04
CA TYR A 24 -9.55 6.63 -0.93
C TYR A 24 -9.60 5.61 -2.06
N GLU A 25 -9.01 5.97 -3.18
CA GLU A 25 -8.88 5.10 -4.35
C GLU A 25 -7.41 5.04 -4.74
N PHE A 26 -6.85 3.84 -4.79
CA PHE A 26 -5.43 3.62 -5.09
C PHE A 26 -5.26 2.49 -6.10
N SER A 27 -4.49 2.78 -7.16
CA SER A 27 -4.03 1.75 -8.09
C SER A 27 -2.77 1.10 -7.52
N MET A 28 -2.82 -0.18 -7.16
CA MET A 28 -1.72 -0.91 -6.54
C MET A 28 -1.58 -2.34 -7.06
N GLU A 29 -0.34 -2.80 -7.13
CA GLU A 29 0.02 -4.20 -7.37
C GLU A 29 1.01 -4.68 -6.33
N PHE A 30 0.89 -5.97 -5.99
CA PHE A 30 1.68 -6.59 -4.94
C PHE A 30 2.41 -7.79 -5.50
N TYR A 31 3.73 -7.78 -5.34
CA TYR A 31 4.67 -8.82 -5.72
C TYR A 31 5.31 -9.42 -4.47
N ASP A 32 5.94 -10.59 -4.63
CA ASP A 32 6.68 -11.26 -3.56
C ASP A 32 5.85 -11.58 -2.30
N ILE A 33 4.54 -11.75 -2.45
CA ILE A 33 3.63 -12.19 -1.38
C ILE A 33 2.85 -13.42 -1.82
N ASP A 34 2.57 -14.32 -0.87
CA ASP A 34 1.92 -15.61 -1.14
C ASP A 34 0.47 -15.45 -1.61
N GLU A 35 -0.23 -14.42 -1.12
CA GLU A 35 -1.62 -14.13 -1.45
C GLU A 35 -1.81 -12.63 -1.63
N SER A 36 -2.59 -12.21 -2.63
CA SER A 36 -2.98 -10.81 -2.78
C SER A 36 -3.95 -10.35 -1.67
N PRO A 37 -3.92 -9.05 -1.30
CA PRO A 37 -4.88 -8.50 -0.34
C PRO A 37 -6.33 -8.65 -0.82
N LYS A 38 -7.22 -8.94 0.13
CA LYS A 38 -8.66 -9.16 -0.08
C LYS A 38 -9.49 -8.12 0.68
N ILE A 39 -10.79 -8.09 0.40
CA ILE A 39 -11.74 -7.25 1.14
C ILE A 39 -11.71 -7.64 2.62
N GLY A 40 -11.64 -6.64 3.51
CA GLY A 40 -11.49 -6.79 4.95
C GLY A 40 -10.05 -6.85 5.46
N ASP A 41 -9.05 -6.98 4.57
CA ASP A 41 -7.64 -6.79 4.94
C ASP A 41 -7.34 -5.28 5.09
N TYR A 42 -6.20 -4.96 5.72
CA TYR A 42 -5.80 -3.58 5.96
C TYR A 42 -4.46 -3.22 5.31
N LEU A 43 -4.35 -1.96 4.92
CA LEU A 43 -3.11 -1.32 4.48
C LEU A 43 -2.78 -0.15 5.39
N GLU A 44 -1.53 -0.04 5.82
CA GLU A 44 -1.00 1.17 6.44
C GLU A 44 -0.10 1.88 5.43
N LEU A 45 -0.52 3.08 5.01
CA LEU A 45 0.16 3.90 4.01
C LEU A 45 0.68 5.20 4.64
N SER A 46 1.69 5.82 4.04
CA SER A 46 2.06 7.19 4.44
C SER A 46 0.93 8.16 4.13
N ALA A 47 0.65 9.11 5.04
CA ALA A 47 -0.35 10.15 4.82
C ALA A 47 -0.01 11.02 3.59
N GLU A 48 1.27 11.13 3.24
CA GLU A 48 1.74 11.83 2.04
C GLU A 48 1.23 11.18 0.76
N LEU A 49 1.16 9.85 0.69
CA LEU A 49 0.57 9.15 -0.46
C LEU A 49 -0.92 9.42 -0.59
N LEU A 50 -1.61 9.67 0.53
CA LEU A 50 -3.04 9.94 0.59
C LEU A 50 -3.41 11.38 0.22
N ASN A 51 -2.42 12.24 -0.01
CA ASN A 51 -2.65 13.63 -0.36
C ASN A 51 -2.94 13.75 -1.87
N PRO A 52 -4.12 14.24 -2.29
CA PRO A 52 -4.44 14.43 -3.71
C PRO A 52 -3.50 15.42 -4.44
N MET A 53 -2.81 16.29 -3.69
CA MET A 53 -1.80 17.20 -4.24
C MET A 53 -0.42 16.55 -4.43
N TYR A 54 -0.24 15.30 -3.97
CA TYR A 54 1.00 14.57 -4.21
C TYR A 54 1.11 14.20 -5.69
N ALA A 55 2.22 14.55 -6.32
CA ALA A 55 2.43 14.33 -7.75
C ALA A 55 2.26 12.86 -8.19
N GLY A 56 2.45 11.91 -7.27
CA GLY A 56 2.26 10.48 -7.53
C GLY A 56 0.87 9.92 -7.24
N TYR A 57 -0.08 10.73 -6.73
CA TYR A 57 -1.36 10.23 -6.18
C TYR A 57 -2.13 9.30 -7.14
N SER A 58 -2.15 9.62 -8.43
CA SER A 58 -2.88 8.84 -9.46
C SER A 58 -2.03 7.81 -10.20
N VAL A 59 -0.86 7.45 -9.67
CA VAL A 59 0.06 6.49 -10.31
C VAL A 59 -0.25 5.07 -9.84
N LEU A 60 -0.02 4.08 -10.70
CA LEU A 60 0.02 2.68 -10.30
C LEU A 60 1.24 2.43 -9.41
N TYR A 61 1.00 2.07 -8.15
CA TYR A 61 2.06 1.72 -7.22
C TYR A 61 2.30 0.22 -7.22
N THR A 62 3.54 -0.20 -7.46
CA THR A 62 3.95 -1.60 -7.31
C THR A 62 4.69 -1.75 -6.00
N PHE A 63 4.35 -2.78 -5.22
CA PHE A 63 4.97 -3.08 -3.94
C PHE A 63 5.52 -4.50 -3.94
N GLY A 64 6.72 -4.68 -3.39
CA GLY A 64 7.38 -5.97 -3.24
C GLY A 64 8.11 -6.09 -1.91
N ASN A 65 8.77 -7.22 -1.69
CA ASN A 65 9.47 -7.45 -0.43
C ASN A 65 10.63 -6.44 -0.26
N LEU A 66 11.07 -6.24 1.00
CA LEU A 66 12.14 -5.29 1.31
C LEU A 66 13.48 -5.58 0.63
N LYS A 67 13.72 -6.84 0.23
CA LYS A 67 14.96 -7.30 -0.42
C LYS A 67 14.93 -7.16 -1.95
N ASN A 68 13.79 -6.81 -2.53
CA ASN A 68 13.61 -6.74 -3.97
C ASN A 68 14.54 -5.66 -4.58
N PRO A 69 15.40 -5.99 -5.56
CA PRO A 69 16.39 -5.05 -6.10
C PRO A 69 15.76 -3.89 -6.89
N CYS A 70 14.51 -4.03 -7.35
CA CYS A 70 13.81 -2.99 -8.11
C CYS A 70 13.25 -1.87 -7.21
N GLY A 71 13.32 -2.00 -5.88
CA GLY A 71 12.92 -0.94 -4.95
C GLY A 71 14.13 -0.24 -4.33
N ARG A 72 13.96 1.02 -3.94
CA ARG A 72 15.03 1.77 -3.25
C ARG A 72 15.47 1.05 -1.98
N ASN A 73 16.78 1.04 -1.73
CA ASN A 73 17.30 0.59 -0.44
C ASN A 73 16.99 1.67 0.60
N THR A 74 16.09 1.38 1.52
CA THR A 74 15.76 2.25 2.65
C THR A 74 15.82 1.45 3.94
N THR A 75 16.44 2.04 4.96
CA THR A 75 16.39 1.55 6.34
C THR A 75 15.32 2.28 7.15
N ASN A 76 14.71 3.33 6.58
CA ASN A 76 13.68 4.12 7.23
C ASN A 76 12.30 3.51 6.97
N MET A 77 11.70 2.91 8.00
CA MET A 77 10.37 2.31 7.94
C MET A 77 9.23 3.34 7.89
N ASN A 78 9.51 4.61 8.15
CA ASN A 78 8.55 5.71 8.00
C ASN A 78 8.61 6.36 6.61
N ASN A 79 9.38 5.80 5.68
CA ASN A 79 9.50 6.32 4.32
C ASN A 79 8.16 6.17 3.57
N ILE A 80 7.84 7.15 2.71
CA ILE A 80 6.66 7.15 1.85
C ILE A 80 6.53 5.88 0.98
N ASP A 81 7.66 5.26 0.64
CA ASP A 81 7.73 4.04 -0.17
C ASP A 81 7.52 2.75 0.65
N ILE A 82 7.41 2.83 1.97
CA ILE A 82 7.14 1.67 2.82
C ILE A 82 5.65 1.60 3.13
N ILE A 83 5.09 0.41 3.04
CA ILE A 83 3.72 0.12 3.42
C ILE A 83 3.67 -1.10 4.33
N LYS A 84 2.62 -1.16 5.14
CA LYS A 84 2.30 -2.37 5.90
C LYS A 84 0.99 -2.97 5.41
N LEU A 85 1.02 -4.25 5.11
CA LEU A 85 -0.14 -5.04 4.73
C LEU A 85 -0.51 -5.95 5.91
N ILE A 86 -1.75 -5.89 6.36
CA ILE A 86 -2.26 -6.69 7.48
C ILE A 86 -3.29 -7.67 6.91
N MET A 87 -2.91 -8.95 6.82
CA MET A 87 -3.74 -10.03 6.28
C MET A 87 -3.80 -11.18 7.26
N LYS A 88 -5.00 -11.71 7.55
CA LYS A 88 -5.18 -12.87 8.46
C LYS A 88 -4.41 -12.71 9.79
N ASN A 89 -4.41 -11.51 10.37
CA ASN A 89 -3.64 -11.11 11.56
C ASN A 89 -2.10 -11.20 11.43
N LYS A 90 -1.55 -11.28 10.22
CA LYS A 90 -0.12 -11.17 9.95
C LYS A 90 0.20 -9.80 9.37
N GLU A 91 1.31 -9.22 9.82
CA GLU A 91 1.86 -7.99 9.26
C GLU A 91 2.95 -8.32 8.25
N ILE A 92 2.83 -7.77 7.04
CA ILE A 92 3.81 -7.91 5.96
C ILE A 92 4.27 -6.49 5.61
N ILE A 93 5.58 -6.24 5.69
CA ILE A 93 6.16 -4.95 5.32
C ILE A 93 6.68 -5.06 3.89
N LEU A 94 6.22 -4.13 3.05
CA LEU A 94 6.58 -4.06 1.64
C LEU A 94 7.19 -2.70 1.32
N LYS A 95 7.99 -2.65 0.25
CA LYS A 95 8.52 -1.41 -0.31
C LYS A 95 8.04 -1.20 -1.73
N ARG A 96 7.94 0.06 -2.13
CA ARG A 96 7.64 0.46 -3.50
C ARG A 96 8.75 -0.01 -4.44
N LEU A 97 8.35 -0.52 -5.60
CA LEU A 97 9.23 -0.88 -6.69
C LEU A 97 9.20 0.22 -7.76
N TYR A 98 10.34 0.43 -8.37
CA TYR A 98 10.58 1.38 -9.45
C TYR A 98 11.12 0.58 -10.63
N GLY A 99 10.22 0.15 -11.51
CA GLY A 99 10.56 -0.51 -12.78
C GLY A 99 10.87 0.52 -13.85
#